data_AF-A0A8T4R0E8-F1
#
_entry.id   AF-A0A8T4R0E8-F1
#
_cell.length_a   1.000
_cell.length_b   1.000
_cell.length_c   1.000
_cell.angle_alpha   90.00
_cell.angle_beta   90.00
_cell.angle_gamma   90.00
#
_symmetry.space_group_name_H-M   'P 1'
#
loop_
_entity.id
_entity.type
_entity.pdbx_description
1 polymer ?
#
loop_
_entity_poly.entity_id
_entity_poly.type
_entity_poly.pdbx_seq_one_letter_code
_entity_poly.pdbx_strand_id
1 'polypeptide(L)'
;MAAKKPANNPRAKRKMTAQQEFEIMKLVLDKFLWLGVGLLAIAFWQLFTGNVDNGIYLIVVAAVVLVLFIMIIMREFEVSSPQK
;
A
#
# COMPACT_ATOMS: atom_id res chain seq x y z
N MET A 1 39.50 43.40 -6.87
CA MET A 1 38.08 43.28 -6.47
C MET A 1 37.66 41.84 -6.66
N ALA A 2 37.71 41.02 -5.61
CA ALA A 2 37.47 39.57 -5.70
C ALA A 2 35.98 39.27 -5.48
N ALA A 3 35.30 38.75 -6.51
CA ALA A 3 33.92 38.31 -6.42
C ALA A 3 33.81 37.04 -5.56
N LYS A 4 33.07 37.12 -4.45
CA LYS A 4 32.83 36.02 -3.52
C LYS A 4 31.83 35.03 -4.13
N LYS A 5 32.31 33.85 -4.53
CA LYS A 5 31.48 32.73 -5.02
C LYS A 5 30.58 32.21 -3.89
N PRO A 6 29.25 32.14 -4.05
CA PRO A 6 28.38 31.59 -3.02
C PRO A 6 28.56 30.06 -2.92
N ALA A 7 28.76 29.59 -1.70
CA ALA A 7 28.95 28.19 -1.36
C ALA A 7 27.68 27.38 -1.69
N ASN A 8 27.79 26.47 -2.65
CA ASN A 8 26.83 25.41 -2.89
C ASN A 8 26.87 24.46 -1.68
N ASN A 9 25.76 24.30 -0.96
CA ASN A 9 25.65 23.35 0.15
C ASN A 9 24.97 22.06 -0.35
N PRO A 10 25.71 20.97 -0.62
CA PRO A 10 25.15 19.79 -1.28
C PRO A 10 24.43 18.81 -0.34
N ARG A 11 24.07 19.17 0.91
CA ARG A 11 23.54 18.20 1.88
C ARG A 11 22.43 18.71 2.79
N ALA A 12 21.36 19.27 2.21
CA ALA A 12 20.07 19.19 2.88
C ALA A 12 19.56 17.74 2.77
N LYS A 13 19.91 16.88 3.73
CA LYS A 13 19.28 15.56 3.86
C LYS A 13 17.78 15.83 4.04
N ARG A 14 16.99 15.63 2.99
CA ARG A 14 15.53 15.73 3.03
C ARG A 14 15.03 14.73 4.05
N LYS A 15 14.74 15.21 5.27
CA LYS A 15 13.84 14.49 6.17
C LYS A 15 12.48 14.51 5.48
N MET A 16 11.95 13.33 5.19
CA MET A 16 10.63 13.21 4.59
C MET A 16 9.62 13.86 5.54
N THR A 17 8.78 14.74 5.00
CA THR A 17 7.72 15.38 5.75
C THR A 17 6.59 14.38 5.93
N ALA A 18 5.80 14.48 7.00
CA ALA A 18 4.64 13.60 7.26
C ALA A 18 3.66 13.52 6.06
N GLN A 19 3.62 14.55 5.21
CA GLN A 19 2.87 14.51 3.95
C GLN A 19 3.38 13.45 2.95
N GLN A 20 4.69 13.23 2.84
CA GLN A 20 5.24 12.21 1.95
C GLN A 20 4.95 10.79 2.46
N GLU A 21 4.97 10.59 3.78
CA GLU A 21 4.61 9.30 4.40
C GLU A 21 3.13 8.98 4.14
N PHE A 22 2.25 9.98 4.23
CA PHE A 22 0.84 9.83 3.90
C PHE A 22 0.58 9.53 2.42
N GLU A 23 1.31 10.15 1.49
CA GLU A 23 1.23 9.81 0.06
C GLU A 23 1.68 8.38 -0.22
N ILE A 24 2.75 7.92 0.44
CA ILE A 24 3.22 6.53 0.31
C ILE A 24 2.16 5.56 0.83
N MET A 25 1.52 5.87 1.97
CA MET A 25 0.45 5.04 2.51
C MET A 25 -0.75 4.92 1.55
N LYS A 26 -1.12 5.98 0.84
CA LYS A 26 -2.16 5.92 -0.22
C LYS A 26 -1.74 5.06 -1.40
N LEU A 27 -0.50 5.21 -1.86
CA LEU A 27 0.05 4.39 -2.95
C LEU A 27 0.08 2.91 -2.58
N VAL A 28 0.43 2.61 -1.34
CA VAL A 28 0.46 1.24 -0.80
C VAL A 28 -0.95 0.66 -0.70
N LEU A 29 -1.92 1.44 -0.21
CA LEU A 29 -3.34 1.04 -0.16
C LEU A 29 -3.88 0.71 -1.56
N ASP A 30 -3.57 1.53 -2.57
CA ASP A 30 -3.99 1.30 -3.96
C ASP A 30 -3.40 -0.01 -4.51
N LYS A 31 -2.11 -0.26 -4.29
CA LYS A 31 -1.45 -1.52 -4.71
C LYS A 31 -2.11 -2.76 -4.08
N PHE A 32 -2.50 -2.69 -2.80
CA PHE A 32 -3.16 -3.80 -2.12
C PHE A 32 -4.61 -4.00 -2.58
N LEU A 33 -5.32 -2.92 -2.90
CA LEU A 33 -6.65 -3.00 -3.49
C LEU A 33 -6.61 -3.75 -4.83
N TRP A 34 -5.62 -3.46 -5.67
CA TRP A 34 -5.40 -4.15 -6.94
C TRP A 34 -5.16 -5.66 -6.77
N LEU A 35 -4.46 -6.09 -5.72
CA LEU A 35 -4.31 -7.52 -5.39
C LEU A 35 -5.64 -8.17 -5.02
N GLY A 36 -6.45 -7.50 -4.21
CA GLY A 36 -7.80 -7.97 -3.86
C GLY A 36 -8.70 -8.11 -5.09
N VAL A 37 -8.69 -7.10 -5.97
CA VAL A 37 -9.44 -7.12 -7.24
C VAL A 37 -8.96 -8.25 -8.15
N GLY A 38 -7.65 -8.48 -8.25
CA GLY A 38 -7.09 -9.58 -9.04
C GLY A 38 -7.54 -10.95 -8.52
N LEU A 39 -7.48 -11.17 -7.21
CA LEU A 39 -7.96 -12.41 -6.59
C LEU A 39 -9.46 -12.63 -6.79
N LEU A 40 -10.27 -11.57 -6.65
CA LEU A 40 -11.71 -11.64 -6.91
C LEU A 40 -12.02 -11.94 -8.38
N ALA A 41 -11.29 -11.34 -9.33
CA ALA A 41 -11.46 -11.62 -10.75
C ALA A 41 -11.17 -13.09 -11.08
N ILE A 42 -10.13 -13.67 -10.51
CA ILE A 42 -9.79 -15.09 -10.66
C ILE A 42 -10.89 -15.97 -10.05
N ALA A 43 -11.33 -15.67 -8.84
CA ALA A 43 -12.39 -16.42 -8.18
C ALA A 43 -13.69 -16.39 -8.99
N PHE A 44 -14.04 -15.22 -9.55
CA PHE A 44 -15.22 -15.04 -10.38
C PHE A 44 -15.12 -15.81 -11.71
N TRP A 45 -13.94 -15.79 -12.35
CA TRP A 45 -13.67 -16.62 -13.54
C TRP A 45 -13.84 -18.11 -13.25
N GLN A 46 -13.40 -18.56 -12.06
CA GLN A 46 -13.50 -19.95 -11.67
C GLN A 46 -14.95 -20.41 -11.43
N LEU A 47 -15.82 -19.51 -10.94
CA LEU A 47 -17.26 -19.76 -10.85
C LEU A 47 -17.89 -19.96 -12.23
N PHE A 48 -17.51 -19.17 -13.24
CA PHE A 48 -18.05 -19.32 -14.60
C PHE A 48 -17.60 -20.58 -15.33
N THR A 49 -16.44 -21.12 -14.98
CA THR A 49 -15.91 -22.35 -15.58
C THR A 49 -16.48 -23.63 -14.96
N GLY A 50 -17.46 -23.52 -14.06
CA GLY A 50 -18.18 -24.65 -13.46
C GLY A 50 -17.53 -25.27 -12.23
N ASN A 51 -16.39 -24.74 -11.78
CA ASN A 51 -15.69 -25.21 -10.58
C ASN A 51 -16.13 -24.42 -9.35
N VAL A 52 -17.41 -24.53 -9.00
CA VAL A 52 -18.03 -23.73 -7.92
C VAL A 52 -17.34 -23.94 -6.58
N ASP A 53 -17.01 -25.19 -6.24
CA ASP A 53 -16.31 -25.52 -4.99
C ASP A 53 -14.98 -24.79 -4.90
N ASN A 54 -14.17 -24.85 -5.96
CA ASN A 54 -12.87 -24.19 -5.98
C ASN A 54 -13.00 -22.65 -6.00
N GLY A 55 -14.03 -22.12 -6.66
CA GLY A 55 -14.35 -20.70 -6.65
C GLY A 55 -14.67 -20.18 -5.25
N ILE A 56 -15.48 -20.91 -4.47
CA ILE A 56 -15.80 -20.55 -3.08
C ILE A 56 -14.54 -20.58 -2.20
N TYR A 57 -13.70 -21.62 -2.32
CA TYR A 57 -12.41 -21.67 -1.62
C TYR A 57 -11.53 -20.46 -1.95
N LEU A 58 -11.45 -20.08 -3.22
CA LEU A 58 -10.69 -18.90 -3.65
C LEU A 58 -11.25 -17.58 -3.12
N ILE A 59 -12.58 -17.43 -3.02
CA ILE A 59 -13.20 -16.26 -2.39
C ILE A 59 -12.82 -16.18 -0.90
N VAL A 60 -12.88 -17.30 -0.18
CA VAL A 60 -12.49 -17.36 1.23
C VAL A 60 -11.02 -17.01 1.41
N VAL A 61 -10.14 -17.58 0.59
CA VAL A 61 -8.71 -17.25 0.59
C VAL A 61 -8.47 -15.77 0.29
N ALA A 62 -9.14 -15.22 -0.73
CA ALA A 62 -9.05 -13.81 -1.09
C ALA A 62 -9.51 -12.89 0.06
N ALA A 63 -10.60 -13.24 0.74
CA ALA A 63 -11.11 -12.51 1.89
C ALA A 63 -10.12 -12.53 3.07
N VAL A 64 -9.55 -13.70 3.39
CA VAL A 64 -8.54 -13.83 4.46
C VAL A 64 -7.28 -13.00 4.14
N VAL A 65 -6.80 -13.05 2.89
CA VAL A 65 -5.65 -12.26 2.44
C VAL A 65 -5.92 -10.75 2.56
N LEU A 66 -7.11 -10.29 2.14
CA LEU A 66 -7.52 -8.89 2.30
C LEU A 66 -7.55 -8.46 3.77
N VAL A 67 -8.11 -9.28 4.65
CA VAL A 67 -8.17 -9.01 6.09
C VAL A 67 -6.76 -8.93 6.71
N LEU A 68 -5.86 -9.85 6.35
CA LEU A 68 -4.47 -9.82 6.80
C LEU A 68 -3.74 -8.55 6.33
N PHE A 69 -3.91 -8.15 5.07
CA PHE A 69 -3.32 -6.92 4.57
C PHE A 69 -3.88 -5.69 5.29
N ILE A 70 -5.20 -5.60 5.47
CA ILE A 70 -5.82 -4.50 6.22
C ILE A 70 -5.29 -4.44 7.65
N MET A 71 -5.12 -5.59 8.31
CA MET A 71 -4.59 -5.66 9.68
C MET A 71 -3.13 -5.15 9.76
N ILE A 72 -2.28 -5.54 8.81
CA ILE A 72 -0.88 -5.07 8.73
C ILE A 72 -0.85 -3.56 8.48
N ILE A 73 -1.67 -3.09 7.54
CA ILE A 73 -1.77 -1.69 7.17
C ILE A 73 -2.23 -0.86 8.37
N MET A 74 -3.34 -1.20 9.02
CA MET A 74 -3.84 -0.45 10.19
C MET A 74 -2.79 -0.35 11.31
N ARG A 75 -2.02 -1.40 11.54
CA ARG A 75 -0.91 -1.38 12.50
C ARG A 75 0.18 -0.37 12.14
N GLU A 76 0.53 -0.22 10.87
CA GLU A 76 1.50 0.79 10.44
C GLU A 76 0.92 2.21 10.50
N PHE A 77 -0.35 2.37 10.10
CA PHE A 77 -1.04 3.65 10.20
C PHE A 77 -1.12 4.16 11.66
N GLU A 78 -1.32 3.26 12.63
CA GLU A 78 -1.27 3.61 14.06
C GLU A 78 0.13 4.04 14.52
N VAL A 79 1.19 3.36 14.06
CA VAL A 79 2.59 3.67 14.42
C VAL A 79 3.04 5.01 13.83
N SER A 80 2.61 5.34 12.61
CA SER A 80 2.95 6.59 11.94
C SER A 80 2.16 7.81 12.48
N SER A 81 1.22 7.60 13.41
CA SER A 81 0.34 8.64 13.96
C SER A 81 0.57 8.91 15.46
N PRO A 82 1.68 9.56 15.89
CA PRO A 82 1.70 10.19 17.21
C PRO A 82 0.88 11.50 17.15
N GLN A 83 -0.43 11.36 17.13
CA GLN A 83 -1.41 12.42 17.37
C GLN A 83 -2.56 11.74 18.15
N LYS A 84 -2.34 11.38 19.41
CA LYS A 84 -2.26 12.32 20.55
C LYS A 84 -1.10 12.03 21.51
#